data_AF-A0A1Y0MQ03-F1
#
_entry.id   AF-A0A1Y0MQ03-F1
#
_cell.length_a   1.000
_cell.length_b   1.000
_cell.length_c   1.000
_cell.angle_alpha   90.00
_cell.angle_beta   90.00
_cell.angle_gamma   90.00
#
_symmetry.space_group_name_H-M   'P 1'
#
loop_
_entity.id
_entity.type
_entity.pdbx_description
1 polymer ?
#
loop_
_entity_poly.entity_id
_entity_poly.type
_entity_poly.pdbx_seq_one_letter_code
_entity_poly.pdbx_strand_id
1 'polypeptide(L)'
;MKFRVLVGLLIVGIIALFSLVVYYSYKITLHEKELEQTNKQLALSNIELNNKIRETDSLKEITQRQYEALANATDSIYFSIAKKNNSFRSYNNYINNIGKDGQYYEAALTNMGTFLKYEGYVQFQESSGRVLYNKFPNTDNLPDTPVLFNGKPSVAKNNLYVATQGWNVRKGVIGNPDFPNTGYTGKILDPGQVIQVLELIESGDAKWAKISFGD
;
A
#
# COMPACT_ATOMS: atom_id res chain seq x y z
N MET A 1 65.32 9.95 80.85
CA MET A 1 65.33 9.02 79.68
C MET A 1 63.97 8.91 78.98
N LYS A 2 62.84 8.79 79.70
CA LYS A 2 61.48 8.63 79.13
C LYS A 2 61.01 9.78 78.22
N PHE A 3 61.34 11.04 78.53
CA PHE A 3 60.91 12.21 77.76
C PHE A 3 61.50 12.30 76.35
N ARG A 4 62.80 11.96 76.18
CA ARG A 4 63.47 11.96 74.86
C ARG A 4 62.92 10.89 73.92
N VAL A 5 62.55 9.74 74.46
CA VAL A 5 61.91 8.65 73.70
C VAL A 5 60.51 9.07 73.23
N LEU A 6 59.74 9.76 74.09
CA LEU A 6 58.40 10.26 73.76
C LEU A 6 58.44 11.33 72.65
N VAL A 7 59.39 12.26 72.71
CA VAL A 7 59.62 13.28 71.67
C VAL A 7 60.05 12.64 70.34
N GLY A 8 60.93 11.64 70.38
CA GLY A 8 61.33 10.89 69.18
C GLY A 8 60.17 10.18 68.50
N LEU A 9 59.30 9.50 69.27
CA LEU A 9 58.09 8.86 68.76
C LEU A 9 57.11 9.87 68.16
N LEU A 10 56.95 11.04 68.78
CA LEU A 10 56.10 12.11 68.27
C LEU A 10 56.61 12.66 66.93
N ILE A 11 57.93 12.85 66.79
CA ILE A 11 58.55 13.28 65.52
C ILE A 11 58.32 12.24 64.43
N VAL A 12 58.53 10.95 64.71
CA VAL A 12 58.29 9.86 63.75
C VAL A 12 56.81 9.80 63.36
N GLY A 13 55.90 9.97 64.31
CA GLY A 13 54.46 10.03 64.04
C GLY A 13 54.08 11.21 63.13
N ILE A 14 54.66 12.40 63.35
CA ILE A 14 54.43 13.57 62.50
C ILE A 14 54.97 13.33 61.08
N ILE A 15 56.17 12.77 60.94
CA ILE A 15 56.74 12.46 59.62
C ILE A 15 55.87 11.44 58.88
N ALA A 16 55.44 10.37 59.56
CA ALA A 16 54.56 9.37 58.97
C ALA A 16 53.22 9.97 58.51
N LEU A 17 52.61 10.83 59.33
CA LEU A 17 51.37 11.55 58.98
C LEU A 17 51.61 12.51 57.80
N PHE A 18 52.71 13.25 57.77
CA PHE A 18 53.04 14.15 56.68
C PHE A 18 53.27 13.39 55.36
N SER A 19 54.03 12.29 55.38
CA SER A 19 54.21 11.43 54.20
C SER A 19 52.90 10.84 53.70
N LEU A 20 52.00 10.47 54.61
CA LEU A 20 50.67 9.96 54.27
C LEU A 20 49.80 11.04 53.62
N VAL A 21 49.81 12.27 54.16
CA VAL A 21 49.12 13.43 53.55
C VAL A 21 49.66 13.69 52.15
N VAL A 22 50.98 13.75 51.97
CA VAL A 22 51.62 13.97 50.65
C VAL A 22 51.22 12.89 49.64
N TYR A 23 51.23 11.62 50.05
CA TYR A 23 50.83 10.50 49.19
C TYR A 23 49.36 10.59 48.77
N TYR A 24 48.45 10.86 49.71
CA TYR A 24 47.03 11.03 49.40
C TYR A 24 46.77 12.26 48.54
N SER A 25 47.43 13.40 48.81
CA SER A 25 47.34 14.59 47.96
C SER A 25 47.79 14.30 46.53
N TYR A 26 48.91 13.59 46.34
CA TYR A 26 49.37 13.20 45.02
C TYR A 26 48.35 12.30 44.29
N LYS A 27 47.79 11.30 44.99
CA LYS A 27 46.76 10.43 44.42
C LYS A 27 45.49 11.18 44.03
N ILE A 28 45.05 12.13 44.85
CA ILE A 28 43.88 12.99 44.57
C ILE A 28 44.13 13.78 43.28
N THR A 29 45.28 14.46 43.17
CA THR A 29 45.61 15.22 41.96
C THR A 29 45.70 14.35 40.71
N LEU A 30 46.20 13.11 40.83
CA LEU A 30 46.22 12.16 39.73
C LEU A 30 44.79 11.78 39.29
N HIS A 31 43.92 11.45 40.24
CA HIS A 31 42.52 11.12 39.96
C HIS A 31 41.76 12.31 39.34
N GLU A 32 42.03 13.55 39.79
CA GLU A 32 41.45 14.76 39.20
C GLU A 32 41.81 14.90 37.72
N LYS A 33 43.08 14.64 37.35
CA LYS A 33 43.53 14.67 35.96
C LYS A 33 42.87 13.59 35.10
N GLU A 34 42.77 12.37 35.61
CA GLU A 34 42.09 11.26 34.92
C GLU A 34 40.60 11.56 34.73
N LEU A 35 39.96 12.13 35.75
CA LEU A 35 38.55 12.56 35.68
C LEU A 35 38.35 13.68 34.65
N GLU A 36 39.24 14.68 34.63
CA GLU A 36 39.19 15.76 33.64
C GLU A 36 39.34 15.22 32.21
N GLN A 37 40.28 14.29 31.99
CA GLN A 37 40.48 13.64 30.69
C GLN A 37 39.25 12.83 30.28
N THR A 38 38.68 12.03 31.20
CA THR A 38 37.49 11.23 30.96
C THR A 38 36.29 12.12 30.62
N ASN A 39 36.09 13.22 31.36
CA ASN A 39 35.03 14.18 31.09
C ASN A 39 35.18 14.86 29.71
N LYS A 40 36.42 15.20 29.32
CA LYS A 40 36.70 15.73 27.97
C LYS A 40 36.38 14.70 26.89
N GLN A 41 36.78 13.44 27.07
CA GLN A 41 36.46 12.37 26.13
C GLN A 41 34.95 12.14 26.03
N LEU A 42 34.24 12.10 27.16
CA LEU A 42 32.79 11.96 27.20
C LEU A 42 32.08 13.12 26.47
N ALA A 43 32.54 14.36 26.68
CA ALA A 43 32.01 15.52 25.98
C ALA A 43 32.20 15.41 24.45
N LEU A 44 33.38 14.98 24.00
CA LEU A 44 33.66 14.76 22.58
C LEU A 44 32.80 13.63 22.00
N SER A 45 32.69 12.50 22.69
CA SER A 45 31.83 11.38 22.26
C SER A 45 30.36 11.77 22.20
N ASN A 46 29.87 12.61 23.12
CA ASN A 46 28.50 13.12 23.09
C ASN A 46 28.26 14.04 21.87
N ILE A 47 29.23 14.87 21.51
CA ILE A 47 29.16 15.70 20.30
C ILE A 47 29.11 14.80 19.05
N GLU A 48 29.98 13.79 18.98
CA GLU A 48 29.99 12.84 17.87
C GLU A 48 28.68 12.07 17.75
N LEU A 49 28.14 11.59 18.89
CA LEU A 49 26.85 10.89 18.92
C LEU A 49 25.71 11.77 18.44
N ASN A 50 25.64 13.02 18.90
CA ASN A 50 24.62 13.96 18.45
C ASN A 50 24.72 14.27 16.96
N ASN A 51 25.94 14.36 16.42
CA ASN A 51 26.15 14.54 14.98
C ASN A 51 25.67 13.31 14.19
N LYS A 52 25.99 12.09 14.65
CA LYS A 52 25.52 10.84 14.03
C LYS A 52 24.00 10.68 14.07
N ILE A 53 23.36 11.11 15.16
CA ILE A 53 21.89 11.12 15.26
C ILE A 53 21.30 12.05 14.20
N ARG A 54 21.79 13.30 14.10
CA ARG A 54 21.33 14.25 13.08
C ARG A 54 21.53 13.75 11.65
N GLU A 55 22.67 13.11 11.38
CA GLU A 55 22.95 12.49 10.09
C GLU A 55 21.94 11.37 9.77
N THR A 56 21.67 10.51 10.75
CA THR A 56 20.68 9.42 10.62
C THR A 56 19.27 9.95 10.34
N ASP A 57 18.85 10.99 11.06
CA ASP A 57 17.54 11.62 10.87
C ASP A 57 17.42 12.24 9.48
N SER A 58 18.48 12.93 9.02
CA SER A 58 18.52 13.50 7.67
C SER A 58 18.48 12.42 6.58
N LEU A 59 19.21 11.32 6.75
CA LEU A 59 19.18 10.19 5.82
C LEU A 59 17.78 9.57 5.77
N LYS A 60 17.13 9.38 6.92
CA LYS A 60 15.77 8.85 7.00
C LYS A 60 14.78 9.72 6.21
N GLU A 61 14.86 11.04 6.38
CA GLU A 61 14.02 11.99 5.64
C GLU A 61 14.28 11.93 4.11
N ILE A 62 15.55 11.87 3.70
CA ILE A 62 15.92 11.75 2.28
C ILE A 62 15.40 10.44 1.69
N THR A 63 15.60 9.31 2.38
CA THR A 63 15.13 8.00 1.92
C THR A 63 13.61 7.97 1.82
N GLN A 64 12.90 8.55 2.79
CA GLN A 64 11.44 8.66 2.74
C GLN A 64 10.97 9.44 1.52
N ARG A 65 11.56 10.62 1.25
CA ARG A 65 11.25 11.41 0.05
C ARG A 65 11.55 10.66 -1.25
N GLN A 66 12.66 9.92 -1.30
CA GLN A 66 13.01 9.11 -2.47
C GLN A 66 12.02 7.98 -2.70
N TYR A 67 11.56 7.33 -1.63
CA TYR A 67 10.54 6.29 -1.71
C TYR A 67 9.21 6.84 -2.24
N GLU A 68 8.76 7.99 -1.71
CA GLU A 68 7.56 8.67 -2.18
C GLU A 68 7.67 9.11 -3.63
N ALA A 69 8.81 9.68 -4.03
CA ALA A 69 9.08 10.07 -5.41
C ALA A 69 9.05 8.86 -6.36
N LEU A 70 9.64 7.73 -5.95
CA LEU A 70 9.62 6.49 -6.72
C LEU A 70 8.22 5.89 -6.82
N ALA A 71 7.45 5.91 -5.72
CA ALA A 71 6.06 5.45 -5.71
C ALA A 71 5.20 6.28 -6.68
N ASN A 72 5.30 7.60 -6.61
CA ASN A 72 4.59 8.52 -7.51
C ASN A 72 5.01 8.36 -8.97
N ALA A 73 6.31 8.18 -9.22
CA ALA A 73 6.81 7.92 -10.58
C ALA A 73 6.29 6.59 -11.12
N THR A 74 6.27 5.54 -10.29
CA THR A 74 5.76 4.22 -10.65
C THR A 74 4.28 4.29 -10.98
N ASP A 75 3.47 4.92 -10.12
CA ASP A 75 2.04 5.15 -10.37
C ASP A 75 1.80 5.86 -11.71
N SER A 76 2.51 6.97 -11.95
CA SER A 76 2.43 7.73 -13.19
C SER A 76 2.81 6.92 -14.43
N ILE A 77 3.85 6.08 -14.36
CA ILE A 77 4.28 5.20 -15.45
C ILE A 77 3.20 4.15 -15.76
N TYR A 78 2.71 3.44 -14.74
CA TYR A 78 1.67 2.43 -14.92
C TYR A 78 0.40 3.03 -15.51
N PHE A 79 -0.02 4.20 -15.03
CA PHE A 79 -1.19 4.89 -15.56
C PHE A 79 -0.96 5.36 -17.01
N SER A 80 0.23 5.86 -17.32
CA SER A 80 0.60 6.29 -18.68
C SER A 80 0.58 5.11 -19.66
N ILE A 81 1.05 3.93 -19.26
CA ILE A 81 0.95 2.70 -20.04
C ILE A 81 -0.52 2.33 -20.27
N ALA A 82 -1.34 2.35 -19.21
CA ALA A 82 -2.77 2.05 -19.31
C ALA A 82 -3.50 3.00 -20.27
N LYS A 83 -3.22 4.30 -20.16
CA LYS A 83 -3.78 5.34 -21.03
C LYS A 83 -3.32 5.19 -22.48
N LYS A 84 -2.05 4.86 -22.71
CA LYS A 84 -1.50 4.62 -24.06
C LYS A 84 -2.17 3.44 -24.73
N ASN A 85 -2.34 2.34 -24.01
CA ASN A 85 -3.00 1.14 -24.56
C ASN A 85 -4.52 1.31 -24.68
N ASN A 86 -5.10 2.16 -23.82
CA ASN A 86 -6.53 2.50 -23.77
C ASN A 86 -7.45 1.27 -23.92
N SER A 87 -7.29 0.29 -23.04
CA SER A 87 -8.10 -0.92 -23.03
C SER A 87 -8.56 -1.28 -21.64
N PHE A 88 -9.72 -1.94 -21.54
CA PHE A 88 -10.29 -2.42 -20.28
C PHE A 88 -9.25 -3.19 -19.45
N ARG A 89 -8.53 -4.13 -20.08
CA ARG A 89 -7.49 -4.94 -19.43
C ARG A 89 -6.33 -4.08 -18.93
N SER A 90 -5.91 -3.06 -19.66
CA SER A 90 -4.77 -2.22 -19.24
C SER A 90 -5.10 -1.36 -18.03
N TYR A 91 -6.30 -0.80 -17.96
CA TYR A 91 -6.75 -0.07 -16.76
C TYR A 91 -6.99 -1.01 -15.58
N ASN A 92 -7.53 -2.22 -15.81
CA ASN A 92 -7.63 -3.23 -14.75
C ASN A 92 -6.24 -3.60 -14.21
N ASN A 93 -5.26 -3.77 -15.09
CA ASN A 93 -3.88 -4.06 -14.68
C ASN A 93 -3.29 -2.92 -13.85
N TYR A 94 -3.51 -1.65 -14.22
CA TYR A 94 -3.12 -0.51 -13.40
C TYR A 94 -3.71 -0.61 -11.99
N ILE A 95 -5.03 -0.80 -11.90
CA ILE A 95 -5.74 -0.88 -10.61
C ILE A 95 -5.21 -2.04 -9.74
N ASN A 96 -4.90 -3.19 -10.33
CA ASN A 96 -4.39 -4.32 -9.57
C ASN A 96 -2.93 -4.16 -9.12
N ASN A 97 -2.09 -3.43 -9.87
CA ASN A 97 -0.69 -3.22 -9.50
C ASN A 97 -0.49 -2.06 -8.51
N ILE A 98 -1.23 -0.95 -8.68
CA ILE A 98 -1.09 0.23 -7.83
C ILE A 98 -2.09 0.23 -6.67
N GLY A 99 -3.29 -0.30 -6.90
CA GLY A 99 -4.34 -0.37 -5.88
C GLY A 99 -5.14 0.93 -5.74
N LYS A 100 -5.98 0.93 -4.71
CA LYS A 100 -6.93 2.01 -4.39
C LYS A 100 -6.27 3.32 -3.93
N ASP A 101 -5.03 3.25 -3.46
CA ASP A 101 -4.28 4.40 -2.94
C ASP A 101 -3.51 5.15 -4.06
N GLY A 102 -3.57 4.65 -5.29
CA GLY A 102 -2.98 5.31 -6.46
C GLY A 102 -3.67 6.62 -6.83
N GLN A 103 -2.87 7.62 -7.19
CA GLN A 103 -3.32 8.96 -7.60
C GLN A 103 -4.33 8.91 -8.77
N TYR A 104 -4.21 7.92 -9.66
CA TYR A 104 -5.07 7.80 -10.85
C TYR A 104 -6.11 6.69 -10.74
N TYR A 105 -6.36 6.15 -9.54
CA TYR A 105 -7.33 5.08 -9.31
C TYR A 105 -8.73 5.41 -9.84
N GLU A 106 -9.29 6.56 -9.46
CA GLU A 106 -10.63 6.98 -9.91
C GLU A 106 -10.70 7.20 -11.42
N ALA A 107 -9.64 7.77 -12.01
CA ALA A 107 -9.53 7.99 -13.44
C ALA A 107 -9.48 6.65 -14.20
N ALA A 108 -8.72 5.67 -13.70
CA ALA A 108 -8.66 4.34 -14.28
C ALA A 108 -10.00 3.61 -14.21
N LEU A 109 -10.69 3.65 -13.06
CA LEU A 109 -12.04 3.10 -12.89
C LEU A 109 -13.04 3.74 -13.85
N THR A 110 -13.03 5.07 -13.95
CA THR A 110 -13.90 5.82 -14.85
C THR A 110 -13.65 5.40 -16.30
N ASN A 111 -12.39 5.32 -16.72
CA ASN A 111 -12.01 4.89 -18.06
C ASN A 111 -12.45 3.44 -18.34
N MET A 112 -12.32 2.53 -17.38
CA MET A 112 -12.85 1.16 -17.51
C MET A 112 -14.36 1.15 -17.75
N GLY A 113 -15.12 1.93 -16.97
CA GLY A 113 -16.57 2.03 -17.14
C GLY A 113 -16.97 2.53 -18.53
N THR A 114 -16.14 3.36 -19.17
CA THR A 114 -16.43 3.82 -20.55
C THR A 114 -16.41 2.72 -21.60
N PHE A 115 -15.84 1.55 -21.32
CA PHE A 115 -15.90 0.40 -22.24
C PHE A 115 -17.20 -0.39 -22.10
N LEU A 116 -18.09 -0.06 -21.16
CA LEU A 116 -19.32 -0.83 -20.88
C LEU A 116 -20.56 0.04 -21.11
N LYS A 117 -20.74 0.53 -22.34
CA LYS A 117 -21.74 1.56 -22.69
C LYS A 117 -23.13 1.03 -23.01
N TYR A 118 -23.21 -0.21 -23.49
CA TYR A 118 -24.46 -0.81 -23.92
C TYR A 118 -25.05 -1.65 -22.80
N GLU A 119 -26.37 -1.69 -22.73
CA GLU A 119 -27.10 -2.58 -21.82
C GLU A 119 -27.95 -3.57 -22.62
N GLY A 120 -28.19 -4.73 -22.02
CA GLY A 120 -29.13 -5.71 -22.54
C GLY A 120 -29.21 -6.96 -21.67
N TYR A 121 -29.86 -7.99 -22.20
CA TYR A 121 -30.11 -9.23 -21.49
C TYR A 121 -29.48 -10.41 -22.22
N VAL A 122 -28.84 -11.29 -21.47
CA VAL A 122 -28.25 -12.53 -21.96
C VAL A 122 -28.62 -13.69 -21.05
N GLN A 123 -28.68 -14.89 -21.61
CA GLN A 123 -28.79 -16.09 -20.80
C GLN A 123 -27.42 -16.34 -20.15
N PHE A 124 -27.37 -16.27 -18.83
CA PHE A 124 -26.14 -16.42 -18.06
C PHE A 124 -25.87 -17.87 -17.68
N GLN A 125 -26.94 -18.61 -17.38
CA GLN A 125 -26.91 -20.01 -17.04
C GLN A 125 -28.05 -20.74 -17.76
N GLU A 126 -27.73 -21.91 -18.31
CA GLU A 126 -28.73 -22.80 -18.88
C GLU A 126 -29.57 -23.49 -17.80
N SER A 127 -30.72 -24.04 -18.20
CA SER A 127 -31.58 -24.89 -17.37
C SER A 127 -30.86 -26.13 -16.83
N SER A 128 -29.80 -26.58 -17.52
CA SER A 128 -28.95 -27.69 -17.07
C SER A 128 -28.01 -27.32 -15.90
N GLY A 129 -27.94 -26.04 -15.53
CA GLY A 129 -26.97 -25.53 -14.55
C GLY A 129 -25.65 -25.04 -15.17
N ARG A 130 -25.43 -25.23 -16.47
CA ARG A 130 -24.20 -24.82 -17.14
C ARG A 130 -24.10 -23.29 -17.21
N VAL A 131 -23.04 -22.73 -16.62
CA VAL A 131 -22.72 -21.29 -16.70
C VAL A 131 -22.02 -21.00 -18.02
N LEU A 132 -22.44 -19.93 -18.69
CA LEU A 132 -22.02 -19.58 -20.06
C LEU A 132 -20.90 -18.55 -20.12
N TYR A 133 -20.39 -18.14 -18.96
CA TYR A 133 -19.42 -17.06 -18.79
C TYR A 133 -18.36 -17.45 -17.75
N ASN A 134 -17.13 -16.99 -17.97
CA ASN A 134 -16.05 -17.15 -16.99
C ASN A 134 -15.92 -15.88 -16.16
N LYS A 135 -15.60 -15.99 -14.86
CA LYS A 135 -15.26 -14.82 -14.05
C LYS A 135 -14.04 -14.10 -14.61
N PHE A 136 -14.08 -12.77 -14.65
CA PHE A 136 -12.94 -11.96 -15.05
C PHE A 136 -11.86 -12.03 -13.94
N PRO A 137 -10.60 -12.34 -14.27
CA PRO A 137 -9.54 -12.50 -13.27
C PRO A 137 -9.09 -11.15 -12.70
N ASN A 138 -8.45 -11.20 -11.52
CA ASN A 138 -7.78 -10.06 -10.89
C ASN A 138 -8.72 -8.84 -10.76
N THR A 139 -9.68 -8.94 -9.83
CA THR A 139 -10.62 -7.84 -9.54
C THR A 139 -10.56 -7.40 -8.09
N ASP A 140 -9.52 -7.81 -7.35
CA ASP A 140 -9.46 -7.67 -5.89
C ASP A 140 -9.44 -6.22 -5.40
N ASN A 141 -8.83 -5.33 -6.20
CA ASN A 141 -8.73 -3.90 -5.94
C ASN A 141 -9.86 -3.07 -6.59
N LEU A 142 -10.87 -3.71 -7.21
CA LEU A 142 -12.09 -3.02 -7.63
C LEU A 142 -13.02 -2.81 -6.42
N PRO A 143 -13.90 -1.81 -6.43
CA PRO A 143 -14.86 -1.60 -5.35
C PRO A 143 -15.91 -2.71 -5.33
N ASP A 144 -16.36 -3.15 -4.14
CA ASP A 144 -17.38 -4.21 -4.02
C ASP A 144 -18.73 -3.84 -4.65
N THR A 145 -19.06 -2.54 -4.66
CA THR A 145 -20.26 -1.99 -5.31
C THR A 145 -19.87 -0.91 -6.31
N PRO A 146 -20.63 -0.73 -7.41
CA PRO A 146 -20.40 0.38 -8.34
C PRO A 146 -20.40 1.73 -7.59
N VAL A 147 -19.38 2.54 -7.83
CA VAL A 147 -19.25 3.89 -7.26
C VAL A 147 -19.54 4.90 -8.36
N LEU A 148 -20.23 5.99 -8.02
CA LEU A 148 -20.49 7.06 -8.98
C LEU A 148 -19.33 8.06 -8.99
N PHE A 149 -18.60 8.14 -10.09
CA PHE A 149 -17.64 9.21 -10.35
C PHE A 149 -18.18 10.12 -11.43
N ASN A 150 -18.38 11.41 -11.12
CA ASN A 150 -18.97 12.39 -12.04
C ASN A 150 -20.30 11.91 -12.66
N GLY A 151 -21.15 11.25 -11.87
CA GLY A 151 -22.45 10.73 -12.29
C GLY A 151 -22.40 9.46 -13.15
N LYS A 152 -21.23 8.86 -13.37
CA LYS A 152 -21.07 7.61 -14.11
C LYS A 152 -20.78 6.45 -13.15
N PRO A 153 -21.51 5.33 -13.24
CA PRO A 153 -21.23 4.15 -12.42
C PRO A 153 -19.90 3.52 -12.83
N SER A 154 -19.05 3.22 -11.84
CA SER A 154 -17.81 2.47 -12.04
C SER A 154 -18.08 0.98 -12.18
N VAL A 155 -17.05 0.27 -12.66
CA VAL A 155 -16.99 -1.18 -12.55
C VAL A 155 -16.90 -1.61 -11.09
N ALA A 156 -17.49 -2.76 -10.78
CA ALA A 156 -17.47 -3.36 -9.44
C ALA A 156 -16.80 -4.74 -9.45
N LYS A 157 -16.17 -5.07 -8.32
CA LYS A 157 -15.62 -6.38 -8.00
C LYS A 157 -16.73 -7.44 -8.05
N ASN A 158 -16.39 -8.64 -8.48
CA ASN A 158 -17.28 -9.81 -8.62
C ASN A 158 -18.41 -9.73 -9.67
N ASN A 159 -18.61 -8.59 -10.32
CA ASN A 159 -19.63 -8.46 -11.37
C ASN A 159 -19.06 -8.57 -12.79
N LEU A 160 -17.75 -8.79 -12.93
CA LEU A 160 -17.09 -8.86 -14.23
C LEU A 160 -16.95 -10.30 -14.71
N TYR A 161 -17.37 -10.52 -15.96
CA TYR A 161 -17.36 -11.81 -16.62
C TYR A 161 -16.84 -11.69 -18.05
N VAL A 162 -16.45 -12.83 -18.62
CA VAL A 162 -15.96 -12.96 -19.99
C VAL A 162 -16.87 -13.92 -20.73
N ALA A 163 -17.38 -13.49 -21.89
CA ALA A 163 -18.14 -14.34 -22.79
C ALA A 163 -17.28 -15.52 -23.26
N THR A 164 -17.76 -16.75 -23.07
CA THR A 164 -17.04 -17.96 -23.53
C THR A 164 -17.25 -18.24 -25.02
N GLN A 165 -18.34 -17.71 -25.59
CA GLN A 165 -18.72 -17.87 -26.98
C GLN A 165 -19.55 -16.67 -27.45
N GLY A 166 -19.94 -16.68 -28.72
CA GLY A 166 -20.78 -15.64 -29.32
C GLY A 166 -22.20 -15.66 -28.75
N TRP A 167 -22.73 -14.52 -28.31
CA TRP A 167 -24.09 -14.43 -27.75
C TRP A 167 -24.89 -13.26 -28.30
N ASN A 168 -26.12 -13.54 -28.77
CA ASN A 168 -27.04 -12.47 -29.13
C ASN A 168 -27.59 -11.78 -27.88
N VAL A 169 -27.46 -10.45 -27.83
CA VAL A 169 -28.00 -9.65 -26.74
C VAL A 169 -29.48 -9.35 -27.00
N ARG A 170 -30.32 -9.53 -25.98
CA ARG A 170 -31.77 -9.35 -26.03
C ARG A 170 -32.23 -8.06 -25.37
N LYS A 171 -33.41 -7.60 -25.78
CA LYS A 171 -34.11 -6.45 -25.19
C LYS A 171 -34.83 -6.79 -23.88
N GLY A 172 -34.99 -8.07 -23.58
CA GLY A 172 -35.59 -8.57 -22.34
C GLY A 172 -35.28 -10.04 -22.13
N VAL A 173 -35.91 -10.63 -21.11
CA VAL A 173 -35.77 -12.02 -20.71
C VAL A 173 -36.90 -12.85 -21.32
N ILE A 174 -36.56 -13.99 -21.92
CA ILE A 174 -37.58 -14.90 -22.48
C ILE A 174 -38.39 -15.51 -21.32
N GLY A 175 -39.71 -15.45 -21.42
CA GLY A 175 -40.62 -16.08 -20.44
C GLY A 175 -40.80 -15.29 -19.14
N ASN A 176 -40.23 -14.09 -19.03
CA ASN A 176 -40.40 -13.23 -17.86
C ASN A 176 -41.31 -12.03 -18.20
N PRO A 177 -42.43 -11.84 -17.47
CA PRO A 177 -43.39 -10.76 -17.74
C PRO A 177 -42.92 -9.38 -17.29
N ASP A 178 -42.05 -9.28 -16.27
CA ASP A 178 -41.52 -8.01 -15.76
C ASP A 178 -40.44 -7.43 -16.68
N PHE A 179 -39.75 -8.31 -17.41
CA PHE A 179 -38.71 -7.97 -18.38
C PHE A 179 -39.00 -8.57 -19.76
N PRO A 180 -40.11 -8.20 -20.43
CA PRO A 180 -40.58 -8.90 -21.61
C PRO A 180 -39.60 -8.79 -22.77
N ASN A 181 -39.19 -9.93 -23.32
CA ASN A 181 -38.31 -9.97 -24.49
C ASN A 181 -39.07 -9.57 -25.77
N THR A 182 -38.85 -8.36 -26.26
CA THR A 182 -39.38 -7.86 -27.55
C THR A 182 -38.50 -8.19 -28.76
N GLY A 183 -37.38 -8.89 -28.56
CA GLY A 183 -36.46 -9.29 -29.62
C GLY A 183 -34.99 -9.04 -29.26
N TYR A 184 -34.13 -9.01 -30.27
CA TYR A 184 -32.70 -8.75 -30.10
C TYR A 184 -32.40 -7.25 -30.11
N THR A 185 -31.31 -6.84 -29.45
CA THR A 185 -30.80 -5.47 -29.54
C THR A 185 -30.09 -5.19 -30.87
N GLY A 186 -29.73 -6.24 -31.62
CA GLY A 186 -28.88 -6.16 -32.81
C GLY A 186 -27.39 -6.19 -32.48
N LYS A 187 -27.01 -6.34 -31.21
CA LYS A 187 -25.63 -6.53 -30.75
C LYS A 187 -25.35 -8.00 -30.46
N ILE A 188 -24.12 -8.41 -30.74
CA ILE A 188 -23.59 -9.74 -30.43
C ILE A 188 -22.41 -9.54 -29.49
N LEU A 189 -22.35 -10.34 -28.42
CA LEU A 189 -21.14 -10.45 -27.62
C LEU A 189 -20.18 -11.39 -28.31
N ASP A 190 -18.96 -10.93 -28.55
CA ASP A 190 -17.92 -11.78 -29.12
C ASP A 190 -17.27 -12.67 -28.03
N PRO A 191 -16.77 -13.87 -28.39
CA PRO A 191 -15.97 -14.67 -27.46
C PRO A 191 -14.79 -13.85 -26.92
N GLY A 192 -14.61 -13.85 -25.60
CA GLY A 192 -13.56 -13.08 -24.91
C GLY A 192 -13.97 -11.65 -24.53
N GLN A 193 -15.14 -11.17 -24.94
CA GLN A 193 -15.61 -9.84 -24.56
C GLN A 193 -15.96 -9.78 -23.06
N VAL A 194 -15.55 -8.67 -22.43
CA VAL A 194 -15.82 -8.42 -21.01
C VAL A 194 -17.20 -7.80 -20.85
N ILE A 195 -17.94 -8.30 -19.88
CA ILE A 195 -19.25 -7.78 -19.49
C ILE A 195 -19.28 -7.52 -17.99
N GLN A 196 -20.13 -6.60 -17.57
CA GLN A 196 -20.50 -6.43 -16.18
C GLN A 196 -21.94 -6.89 -15.98
N VAL A 197 -22.16 -7.81 -15.05
CA VAL A 197 -23.49 -8.22 -14.62
C VAL A 197 -24.04 -7.16 -13.67
N LEU A 198 -25.19 -6.59 -14.04
CA LEU A 198 -25.89 -5.58 -13.26
C LEU A 198 -26.95 -6.23 -12.37
N GLU A 199 -27.62 -7.26 -12.87
CA GLU A 199 -28.70 -7.95 -12.19
C GLU A 199 -28.79 -9.39 -12.70
N LEU A 200 -29.09 -10.35 -11.81
CA LEU A 200 -29.40 -11.73 -12.16
C LEU A 200 -30.91 -11.96 -12.01
N ILE A 201 -31.52 -12.55 -13.04
CA ILE A 201 -32.97 -12.73 -13.17
C ILE A 201 -33.24 -14.21 -13.42
N GLU A 202 -34.15 -14.80 -12.67
CA GLU A 202 -34.58 -16.19 -12.88
C GLU A 202 -35.76 -16.23 -13.86
N SER A 203 -35.73 -17.18 -14.80
CA SER A 203 -36.84 -17.42 -15.74
C SER A 203 -36.93 -18.91 -16.06
N GLY A 204 -37.89 -19.58 -15.43
CA GLY A 204 -37.92 -21.04 -15.34
C GLY A 204 -36.65 -21.56 -14.65
N ASP A 205 -36.06 -22.62 -15.19
CA ASP A 205 -34.81 -23.20 -14.67
C ASP A 205 -33.54 -22.47 -15.16
N ALA A 206 -33.67 -21.49 -16.06
CA ALA A 206 -32.54 -20.73 -16.60
C ALA A 206 -32.29 -19.45 -15.80
N LYS A 207 -31.02 -19.02 -15.74
CA LYS A 207 -30.67 -17.69 -15.21
C LYS A 207 -30.30 -16.76 -16.35
N TRP A 208 -30.89 -15.59 -16.32
CA TRP A 208 -30.61 -14.48 -17.20
C TRP A 208 -29.84 -13.42 -16.43
N ALA A 209 -29.08 -12.61 -17.15
CA ALA A 209 -28.41 -11.45 -16.59
C ALA A 209 -28.78 -10.21 -17.38
N LYS A 210 -29.12 -9.13 -16.66
CA LYS A 210 -28.98 -7.78 -17.18
C LYS A 210 -27.50 -7.43 -17.14
N ILE A 211 -26.94 -7.01 -18.26
CA ILE A 211 -25.51 -6.76 -18.40
C ILE A 211 -25.23 -5.38 -18.97
N SER A 212 -24.06 -4.82 -18.65
CA SER A 212 -23.42 -3.77 -19.44
C SER A 212 -22.18 -4.30 -20.17
N PHE A 213 -21.96 -3.84 -21.39
CA PHE A 213 -20.92 -4.35 -22.29
C PHE A 213 -20.46 -3.30 -23.31
N GLY A 214 -19.33 -3.58 -23.97
CA GLY A 214 -18.70 -2.69 -24.94
C GLY A 214 -19.15 -2.88 -26.38
N ASP A 215 -18.55 -2.10 -27.27
CA ASP A 215 -18.50 -2.47 -28.68
C ASP A 215 -17.65 -3.73 -28.90
#